data_AF-A0A6A3SKG4-F1
#
_entry.id   AF-A0A6A3SKG4-F1
#
_cell.length_a   1.000
_cell.length_b   1.000
_cell.length_c   1.000
_cell.angle_alpha   90.00
_cell.angle_beta   90.00
_cell.angle_gamma   90.00
#
_symmetry.space_group_name_H-M   'P 1'
#
loop_
_entity.id
_entity.type
_entity.pdbx_description
1 polymer ?
#
loop_
_entity_poly.entity_id
_entity_poly.type
_entity_poly.pdbx_seq_one_letter_code
_entity_poly.pdbx_strand_id
1 'polypeptide(L)'
;MPSVEVAALMGVLCNSIFVLFMGFNPPASTIPHGYKWLFDITPQRYSFMLFTALLFGNCPDHEYAQVMQSLNTGTSLDMTQFSRGCHIIENAPQTVGSVPIRSYLDSVFNVRHEDIHYYMLINFMMILTLRFLALLALRFINHQKK
;
A
#
# COMPACT_ATOMS: atom_id res chain seq x y z
N MET A 1 -32.37 8.38 -13.68
CA MET A 1 -32.77 9.14 -12.47
C MET A 1 -31.65 9.00 -11.47
N PRO A 2 -31.08 10.10 -10.93
CA PRO A 2 -30.16 9.99 -9.80
C PRO A 2 -30.95 9.45 -8.59
N SER A 3 -30.75 8.18 -8.28
CA SER A 3 -31.35 7.53 -7.10
C SER A 3 -30.25 7.06 -6.15
N VAL A 4 -30.58 6.96 -4.87
CA VAL A 4 -29.65 6.47 -3.84
C VAL A 4 -29.21 5.04 -4.14
N GLU A 5 -30.09 4.20 -4.68
CA GLU A 5 -29.79 2.82 -5.07
C GLU A 5 -28.73 2.74 -6.16
N VAL A 6 -28.87 3.55 -7.21
CA VAL A 6 -27.88 3.58 -8.31
C VAL A 6 -26.53 4.11 -7.80
N ALA A 7 -26.54 5.12 -6.92
CA ALA A 7 -25.32 5.65 -6.30
C ALA A 7 -24.62 4.60 -5.42
N ALA A 8 -25.38 3.82 -4.65
CA ALA A 8 -24.84 2.76 -3.81
C ALA A 8 -24.18 1.65 -4.65
N LEU A 9 -24.86 1.18 -5.72
CA LEU A 9 -24.31 0.17 -6.63
C LEU A 9 -23.04 0.66 -7.33
N MET A 10 -23.05 1.90 -7.82
CA MET A 10 -21.87 2.50 -8.43
C MET A 10 -20.72 2.65 -7.42
N GLY A 11 -21.02 3.04 -6.18
CA GLY A 11 -20.03 3.16 -5.11
C GLY A 11 -19.37 1.82 -4.77
N VAL A 12 -20.15 0.75 -4.66
CA VAL A 12 -19.62 -0.61 -4.43
C VAL A 12 -18.73 -1.03 -5.59
N LEU A 13 -19.16 -0.84 -6.84
CA LEU A 13 -18.38 -1.20 -8.01
C LEU A 13 -17.04 -0.45 -8.07
N CYS A 14 -17.05 0.87 -7.85
CA CYS A 14 -15.83 1.67 -7.78
C CYS A 14 -14.90 1.20 -6.66
N ASN A 15 -15.44 0.90 -5.47
CA ASN A 15 -14.64 0.40 -4.36
C ASN A 15 -14.00 -0.96 -4.68
N SER A 16 -14.75 -1.88 -5.29
CA SER A 16 -14.21 -3.17 -5.73
C SER A 16 -13.08 -3.02 -6.74
N ILE A 17 -13.23 -2.11 -7.71
CA ILE A 17 -12.15 -1.80 -8.66
C ILE A 17 -10.92 -1.27 -7.93
N PHE A 18 -11.08 -0.29 -7.05
CA PHE A 18 -9.95 0.28 -6.33
C PHE A 18 -9.26 -0.73 -5.38
N VAL A 19 -10.02 -1.61 -4.72
CA VAL A 19 -9.43 -2.68 -3.90
C VAL A 19 -8.59 -3.64 -4.75
N LEU A 20 -9.07 -3.99 -5.96
CA LEU A 20 -8.31 -4.85 -6.89
C LEU A 20 -6.97 -4.21 -7.29
N PHE A 21 -6.97 -2.89 -7.48
CA PHE A 21 -5.78 -2.12 -7.87
C PHE A 21 -5.06 -1.46 -6.68
N MET A 22 -5.25 -1.94 -5.44
CA MET A 22 -4.51 -1.38 -4.30
C MET A 22 -3.04 -1.85 -4.23
N GLY A 23 -2.68 -2.88 -5.00
CA GLY A 23 -1.32 -3.41 -5.13
C GLY A 23 -0.95 -4.52 -4.15
N PHE A 24 -1.93 -5.16 -3.51
CA PHE A 24 -1.70 -6.37 -2.71
C PHE A 24 -1.77 -7.65 -3.56
N ASN A 25 -2.83 -7.80 -4.36
CA ASN A 25 -3.00 -8.90 -5.30
C ASN A 25 -3.79 -8.42 -6.53
N PRO A 26 -3.14 -8.15 -7.69
CA PRO A 26 -1.71 -8.38 -7.97
C PRO A 26 -0.77 -7.43 -7.20
N PRO A 27 0.47 -7.84 -6.88
CA PRO A 27 1.45 -6.98 -6.23
C PRO A 27 1.88 -5.83 -7.14
N ALA A 28 2.27 -4.70 -6.52
CA ALA A 28 2.59 -3.46 -7.21
C ALA A 28 3.64 -3.58 -8.34
N SER A 29 4.59 -4.51 -8.21
CA SER A 29 5.63 -4.79 -9.20
C SER A 29 5.12 -5.47 -10.48
N THR A 30 3.96 -6.15 -10.41
CA THR A 30 3.39 -6.93 -11.52
C THR A 30 2.20 -6.25 -12.21
N ILE A 31 1.81 -5.06 -11.75
CA ILE A 31 0.71 -4.30 -12.35
C ILE A 31 1.10 -3.88 -13.78
N PRO A 32 0.31 -4.25 -14.80
CA PRO A 32 0.62 -3.90 -16.19
C PRO A 32 0.70 -2.38 -16.38
N HIS A 33 1.63 -1.93 -17.22
CA HIS A 33 1.89 -0.49 -17.46
C HIS A 33 0.62 0.29 -17.84
N GLY A 34 -0.27 -0.30 -18.65
CA GLY A 34 -1.52 0.33 -19.07
C GLY A 34 -2.53 0.60 -17.93
N TYR A 35 -2.41 -0.11 -16.81
CA TYR A 35 -3.25 0.07 -15.62
C TYR A 35 -2.51 0.76 -14.46
N LYS A 36 -1.26 1.18 -14.65
CA LYS A 36 -0.46 1.81 -13.60
C LYS A 36 -1.10 3.11 -13.09
N TRP A 37 -1.70 3.90 -13.98
CA TRP A 37 -2.44 5.10 -13.60
C TRP A 37 -3.60 4.82 -12.64
N LEU A 38 -4.30 3.68 -12.82
CA LEU A 38 -5.41 3.30 -11.96
C LEU A 38 -4.91 2.92 -10.57
N PHE A 39 -3.76 2.24 -10.51
CA PHE A 39 -3.03 1.97 -9.28
C PHE A 39 -2.55 3.27 -8.60
N ASP A 40 -2.15 4.30 -9.37
CA ASP A 40 -1.71 5.59 -8.82
C ASP A 40 -2.84 6.43 -8.21
N ILE A 41 -4.05 6.41 -8.79
CA ILE A 41 -5.19 7.17 -8.25
C ILE A 41 -5.94 6.42 -7.14
N THR A 42 -5.66 5.14 -6.94
CA THR A 42 -6.40 4.28 -6.01
C THR A 42 -6.14 4.70 -4.56
N PRO A 43 -7.16 5.12 -3.79
CA PRO A 43 -6.92 5.63 -2.45
C PRO A 43 -6.46 4.56 -1.45
N GLN A 44 -7.01 3.35 -1.57
CA GLN A 44 -6.73 2.21 -0.71
C GLN A 44 -5.25 1.80 -0.77
N ARG A 45 -4.56 2.05 -1.90
CA ARG A 45 -3.13 1.79 -2.07
C ARG A 45 -2.32 2.49 -0.98
N TYR A 46 -2.50 3.80 -0.83
CA TYR A 46 -1.69 4.58 0.11
C TYR A 46 -1.97 4.21 1.56
N SER A 47 -3.19 3.79 1.88
CA SER A 47 -3.53 3.23 3.20
C SER A 47 -2.82 1.90 3.46
N PHE A 48 -2.82 1.00 2.47
CA PHE A 48 -2.10 -0.27 2.54
C PHE A 48 -0.58 -0.07 2.68
N MET A 49 0.01 0.81 1.87
CA MET A 49 1.43 1.16 1.93
C MET A 49 1.83 1.74 3.30
N LEU A 50 1.01 2.63 3.86
CA LEU A 50 1.24 3.19 5.19
C LEU A 50 1.21 2.11 6.28
N PHE A 51 0.18 1.26 6.28
CA PHE A 51 0.04 0.21 7.27
C PHE A 51 1.19 -0.80 7.23
N THR A 52 1.56 -1.25 6.03
CA THR A 52 2.66 -2.19 5.84
C THR A 52 4.01 -1.57 6.17
N ALA A 53 4.26 -0.31 5.78
CA ALA A 53 5.47 0.40 6.15
C ALA A 53 5.61 0.54 7.67
N LEU A 54 4.54 0.86 8.40
CA LEU A 54 4.57 1.01 9.85
C LEU A 54 4.83 -0.30 10.60
N LEU A 55 4.17 -1.39 10.18
CA LEU A 55 4.27 -2.68 10.89
C LEU A 55 5.51 -3.48 10.53
N PHE A 56 5.91 -3.41 9.26
CA PHE A 56 6.88 -4.34 8.68
C PHE A 56 8.02 -3.64 7.94
N GLY A 57 7.95 -2.32 7.74
CA GLY A 57 9.00 -1.58 7.06
C GLY A 57 10.20 -1.23 7.97
N ASN A 58 10.01 -1.24 9.29
CA ASN A 58 11.07 -0.81 10.21
C ASN A 58 12.20 -1.86 10.28
N CYS A 59 13.35 -1.49 9.75
CA CYS A 59 14.60 -2.23 9.87
C CYS A 59 15.76 -1.24 9.71
N PRO A 60 16.36 -0.77 10.81
CA PRO A 60 17.48 0.18 10.77
C PRO A 60 18.66 -0.37 9.94
N ASP A 61 19.42 0.52 9.28
CA ASP A 61 20.46 0.07 8.35
C ASP A 61 21.58 -0.76 8.99
N HIS A 62 21.87 -0.54 10.28
CA HIS A 62 22.84 -1.33 11.03
C HIS A 62 22.37 -2.77 11.29
N GLU A 63 21.09 -2.95 11.64
CA GLU A 63 20.46 -4.27 11.77
C GLU A 63 20.36 -4.95 10.40
N TYR A 64 19.95 -4.21 9.38
CA TYR A 64 19.85 -4.72 8.00
C TYR A 64 21.19 -5.27 7.49
N ALA A 65 22.29 -4.54 7.71
CA ALA A 65 23.62 -4.97 7.31
C ALA A 65 24.05 -6.26 8.01
N GLN A 66 23.75 -6.41 9.30
CA GLN A 66 24.04 -7.63 10.07
C GLN A 66 23.27 -8.83 9.53
N VAL A 67 21.98 -8.68 9.24
CA VAL A 67 21.16 -9.75 8.68
C VAL A 67 21.62 -10.11 7.26
N MET A 68 22.03 -9.14 6.43
CA MET A 68 22.58 -9.45 5.10
C MET A 68 23.93 -10.16 5.18
N GLN A 69 24.77 -9.78 6.12
CA GLN A 69 26.03 -10.48 6.36
C GLN A 69 25.79 -11.92 6.81
N SER A 70 24.78 -12.18 7.66
CA SER A 70 24.49 -13.54 8.12
C SER A 70 23.95 -14.43 7.00
N LEU A 71 23.13 -13.88 6.10
CA LEU A 71 22.67 -14.61 4.91
C LEU A 71 23.84 -14.99 3.99
N ASN A 72 24.79 -14.08 3.78
CA ASN A 72 25.97 -14.35 2.96
C ASN A 72 26.94 -15.36 3.59
N THR A 73 27.05 -15.36 4.92
CA THR A 73 27.97 -16.23 5.66
C THR A 73 27.33 -17.56 6.06
N GLY A 74 26.00 -17.70 5.92
CA GLY A 74 25.24 -18.87 6.38
C GLY A 74 25.17 -18.99 7.90
N THR A 75 25.37 -17.91 8.64
CA THR A 75 25.30 -17.92 10.12
C THR A 75 23.85 -17.74 10.58
N SER A 76 23.42 -18.56 11.54
CA SER A 76 22.11 -18.40 12.18
C SER A 76 22.17 -17.28 13.21
N LEU A 77 21.41 -16.20 13.00
CA LEU A 77 21.18 -15.16 14.00
C LEU A 77 19.88 -15.41 14.74
N ASP A 78 19.85 -15.07 16.02
CA ASP A 78 18.61 -15.00 16.79
C ASP A 78 17.82 -13.75 16.36
N MET A 79 16.77 -13.97 15.57
CA MET A 79 15.95 -12.89 15.01
C MET A 79 15.12 -12.17 16.08
N THR A 80 14.95 -12.72 17.29
CA THR A 80 14.10 -12.12 18.34
C THR A 80 14.60 -10.76 18.82
N GLN A 81 15.89 -10.45 18.64
CA GLN A 81 16.50 -9.18 19.01
C GLN A 81 16.32 -8.09 17.95
N PHE A 82 15.93 -8.44 16.73
CA PHE A 82 15.85 -7.53 15.60
C PHE A 82 14.43 -7.00 15.40
N SER A 83 14.35 -5.81 14.81
CA SER A 83 13.09 -5.21 14.38
C SER A 83 12.35 -6.13 13.39
N ARG A 84 11.01 -6.14 13.43
CA ARG A 84 10.20 -7.06 12.61
C ARG A 84 10.49 -6.98 11.11
N GLY A 85 10.84 -5.81 10.58
CA GLY A 85 11.17 -5.67 9.16
C GLY A 85 12.50 -6.32 8.75
N CYS A 86 13.37 -6.64 9.71
CA CYS A 86 14.64 -7.32 9.46
C CYS A 86 14.51 -8.86 9.47
N HIS A 87 13.37 -9.40 9.88
CA HIS A 87 13.18 -10.86 9.91
C HIS A 87 13.17 -11.42 8.49
N ILE A 88 13.74 -12.61 8.32
CA ILE A 88 13.77 -13.31 7.04
C ILE A 88 12.39 -13.90 6.77
N ILE A 89 11.91 -13.77 5.54
CA ILE A 89 10.62 -14.35 5.16
C ILE A 89 10.73 -15.87 5.06
N GLU A 90 9.83 -16.56 5.75
CA GLU A 90 9.69 -18.01 5.66
C GLU A 90 8.84 -18.39 4.45
N ASN A 91 9.17 -19.51 3.81
CA ASN A 91 8.42 -20.07 2.67
C ASN A 91 8.27 -19.10 1.49
N ALA A 92 9.25 -18.21 1.28
CA ALA A 92 9.29 -17.35 0.10
C ALA A 92 9.38 -18.21 -1.19
N PRO A 93 8.73 -17.78 -2.29
CA PRO A 93 8.90 -18.43 -3.59
C PRO A 93 10.38 -18.50 -3.98
N GLN A 94 10.80 -19.59 -4.62
CA GLN A 94 12.21 -19.81 -4.99
C GLN A 94 12.78 -18.70 -5.89
N THR A 95 11.94 -17.93 -6.58
CA THR A 95 12.34 -16.80 -7.42
C THR A 95 12.81 -15.58 -6.63
N VAL A 96 12.46 -15.46 -5.35
CA VAL A 96 12.80 -14.32 -4.48
C VAL A 96 13.97 -14.65 -3.54
N GLY A 97 14.09 -15.93 -3.15
CA GLY A 97 15.14 -16.38 -2.23
C GLY A 97 14.94 -15.92 -0.79
N SER A 98 15.94 -16.17 0.06
CA SER A 98 15.93 -15.75 1.46
C SER A 98 16.30 -14.27 1.55
N VAL A 99 15.30 -13.42 1.77
CA VAL A 99 15.46 -11.96 1.91
C VAL A 99 14.69 -11.47 3.13
N PRO A 100 15.08 -10.32 3.72
CA PRO A 100 14.39 -9.76 4.86
C PRO A 100 13.09 -9.08 4.41
N ILE A 101 12.13 -8.96 5.33
CA ILE A 101 10.80 -8.41 5.05
C ILE A 101 10.88 -7.01 4.42
N ARG A 102 11.78 -6.13 4.89
CA ARG A 102 11.99 -4.79 4.31
C ARG A 102 12.26 -4.85 2.80
N SER A 103 13.20 -5.69 2.36
CA SER A 103 13.57 -5.79 0.94
C SER A 103 12.48 -6.41 0.08
N TYR A 104 11.70 -7.33 0.66
CA TYR A 104 10.54 -7.90 -0.03
C TYR A 104 9.41 -6.89 -0.23
N LEU A 105 9.12 -6.08 0.80
CA LEU A 105 8.12 -5.00 0.69
C LEU A 105 8.49 -3.99 -0.38
N ASP A 106 9.76 -3.62 -0.48
CA ASP A 106 10.25 -2.69 -1.49
C ASP A 106 10.15 -3.30 -2.90
N SER A 107 10.68 -4.51 -3.11
CA SER A 107 10.71 -5.15 -4.43
C SER A 107 9.35 -5.62 -4.97
N VAL A 108 8.47 -6.13 -4.11
CA VAL A 108 7.18 -6.71 -4.52
C VAL A 108 6.05 -5.70 -4.42
N PHE A 109 5.97 -4.98 -3.30
CA PHE A 109 4.86 -4.07 -3.01
C PHE A 109 5.20 -2.59 -3.25
N ASN A 110 6.46 -2.25 -3.56
CA ASN A 110 6.94 -0.88 -3.72
C ASN A 110 6.64 -0.03 -2.46
N VAL A 111 6.92 -0.59 -1.28
CA VAL A 111 6.69 0.02 0.03
C VAL A 111 8.01 0.25 0.74
N ARG A 112 8.27 1.50 1.11
CA ARG A 112 9.47 1.90 1.86
C ARG A 112 9.08 2.56 3.18
N HIS A 113 9.85 2.28 4.24
CA HIS A 113 9.58 2.85 5.57
C HIS A 113 9.85 4.36 5.64
N GLU A 114 10.86 4.84 4.92
CA GLU A 114 11.21 6.27 4.83
C GLU A 114 10.11 7.15 4.23
N ASP A 115 9.21 6.57 3.43
CA ASP A 115 8.12 7.26 2.74
C ASP A 115 6.81 7.36 3.56
N ILE A 116 6.80 6.95 4.84
CA ILE A 116 5.59 6.95 5.69
C ILE A 116 4.85 8.30 5.66
N HIS A 117 5.60 9.40 5.78
CA HIS A 117 5.02 10.74 5.77
C HIS A 117 4.36 11.08 4.43
N TYR A 118 4.94 10.61 3.32
CA TYR A 118 4.39 10.81 1.99
C TYR A 118 3.08 10.03 1.82
N TYR A 119 3.02 8.76 2.25
CA TYR A 119 1.79 7.98 2.22
C TYR A 119 0.69 8.60 3.08
N MET A 120 1.03 9.06 4.29
CA MET A 120 0.10 9.74 5.19
C MET A 120 -0.45 11.03 4.55
N LEU A 121 0.42 11.86 3.95
CA LEU A 121 0.02 13.10 3.29
C LEU A 121 -0.97 12.84 2.14
N ILE A 122 -0.71 11.85 1.30
CA ILE A 122 -1.60 11.55 0.17
C ILE A 122 -2.97 11.06 0.64
N ASN A 123 -3.01 10.18 1.64
CA ASN A 123 -4.30 9.76 2.22
C ASN A 123 -5.11 10.97 2.71
N PHE A 124 -4.47 11.90 3.41
CA PHE A 124 -5.13 13.11 3.89
C PHE A 124 -5.61 14.00 2.73
N MET A 125 -4.78 14.21 1.71
CA MET A 125 -5.13 15.00 0.52
C MET A 125 -6.32 14.41 -0.25
N MET A 126 -6.39 13.09 -0.39
CA MET A 126 -7.54 12.44 -1.04
C MET A 126 -8.82 12.60 -0.23
N ILE A 127 -8.77 12.48 1.10
CA ILE A 127 -9.92 12.74 1.97
C ILE A 127 -10.40 14.18 1.78
N LEU A 128 -9.50 15.15 1.83
CA LEU A 128 -9.84 16.56 1.61
C LEU A 128 -10.47 16.80 0.24
N THR A 129 -9.92 16.18 -0.81
CA THR A 129 -10.43 16.32 -2.18
C THR A 129 -11.84 15.74 -2.31
N LEU A 130 -12.09 14.54 -1.79
CA LEU A 130 -13.42 13.93 -1.81
C LEU A 130 -14.44 14.73 -0.99
N ARG A 131 -14.03 15.28 0.16
CA ARG A 131 -14.89 16.15 0.97
C ARG A 131 -15.21 17.46 0.25
N PHE A 132 -14.22 18.05 -0.41
CA PHE A 132 -14.41 19.25 -1.22
C PHE A 132 -15.37 18.99 -2.39
N LEU A 133 -15.19 17.89 -3.12
CA LEU A 133 -16.11 17.49 -4.19
C LEU A 133 -17.54 17.24 -3.68
N ALA A 134 -17.69 16.61 -2.51
CA ALA A 134 -18.99 16.43 -1.87
C ALA A 134 -19.66 17.77 -1.52
N LEU A 135 -18.90 18.74 -0.99
CA LEU A 135 -19.40 20.08 -0.71
C LEU A 135 -19.82 20.82 -1.99
N LEU A 136 -19.02 20.70 -3.06
CA LEU A 136 -19.38 21.26 -4.37
C LEU A 136 -20.66 20.62 -4.93
N ALA A 137 -20.78 19.29 -4.83
CA ALA A 137 -21.97 18.57 -5.26
C ALA A 137 -23.21 19.05 -4.49
N LEU A 138 -23.12 19.19 -3.16
CA LEU A 138 -24.24 19.72 -2.35
C LEU A 138 -24.58 21.17 -2.70
N ARG A 139 -23.58 21.99 -3.03
CA ARG A 139 -23.79 23.40 -3.37
C ARG A 139 -24.40 23.60 -4.76
N PHE A 140 -23.92 22.88 -5.76
CA PHE A 140 -24.26 23.11 -7.17
C PHE A 140 -25.22 22.08 -7.75
N ILE A 141 -25.14 20.83 -7.28
CA ILE A 141 -26.01 19.71 -7.68
C ILE A 141 -27.07 19.53 -6.58
N ASN A 142 -27.73 20.63 -6.21
CA ASN A 142 -28.84 20.56 -5.28
C ASN A 142 -30.06 19.99 -6.01
N HIS A 143 -30.14 18.66 -6.10
CA HIS A 143 -31.27 17.94 -6.70
C HIS A 143 -32.56 18.03 -5.87
N GLN A 144 -32.59 18.76 -4.75
CA GLN A 144 -33.83 19.04 -4.00
C GLN A 144 -34.72 20.13 -4.64
N LYS A 145 -34.32 20.76 -5.75
CA LYS A 145 -35.28 21.52 -6.57
C LYS A 145 -36.00 20.59 -7.55
N LYS A 146 -36.90 19.77 -7.00
CA LYS A 146 -38.13 19.37 -7.68
C LYS A 146 -39.22 19.15 -6.64
#